data_AF-A0A015KBV1-F1
#
_entry.id   AF-A0A015KBV1-F1
#
_cell.length_a   1.000
_cell.length_b   1.000
_cell.length_c   1.000
_cell.angle_alpha   90.00
_cell.angle_beta   90.00
_cell.angle_gamma   90.00
#
_symmetry.space_group_name_H-M   'P 1'
#
loop_
_entity.id
_entity.type
_entity.pdbx_description
1 polymer ?
#
loop_
_entity_poly.entity_id
_entity_poly.type
_entity_poly.pdbx_seq_one_letter_code
_entity_poly.pdbx_strand_id
1 'polypeptide(L)'
;MNTITSIGSPLAYNQFLLQQEFYNVFMKKFPELKYLDMKSIKHQIFYFPEARIRFESLTELKCDTSIDSSYFYGLVQLCQYIQRLIVVNSDPNDYHGIAELIGIQKNLKYFEWKDDHDFYISGSDSYGEILLALEKNASTINHLNIYFMFINNRTLQKVLPKLLKLKTLVTSFVRFNEEQLKMCIYRDLEVFKIDYYELKAASIIIENSGGRIKKIFLESSYEFDDFIDNFNDDSLNFIRKVYENCLSIESLSLVLPSSKQHFNEVENLLKKCKNLKSLLLAIYMNAYVRPEEKLLLENGKELLKIINKSTPTNLREIRFLYDVKFSLETLEEFFKKWKGQHKLSILTCQPIYREQNYVILINKYRNNGVIKDFRYESFDNVVNMDFKI
;
A
#
# COMPACT_ATOMS: atom_id res chain seq x y z
N MET A 1 -23.91 -6.00 16.70
CA MET A 1 -25.29 -5.59 17.02
C MET A 1 -26.32 -6.42 16.25
N ASN A 2 -26.18 -6.56 14.92
CA ASN A 2 -27.07 -7.38 14.08
C ASN A 2 -27.35 -8.80 14.62
N THR A 3 -26.32 -9.51 15.09
CA THR A 3 -26.45 -10.85 15.69
C THR A 3 -27.26 -10.87 16.98
N ILE A 4 -27.21 -9.81 17.79
CA ILE A 4 -27.93 -9.73 19.07
C ILE A 4 -29.41 -9.43 18.80
N THR A 5 -29.68 -8.50 17.89
CA THR A 5 -31.06 -8.11 17.57
C THR A 5 -31.81 -9.19 16.79
N SER A 6 -31.10 -10.00 15.98
CA SER A 6 -31.71 -11.13 15.26
C SER A 6 -32.12 -12.29 16.16
N ILE A 7 -31.49 -12.44 17.33
CA ILE A 7 -31.91 -13.42 18.36
C ILE A 7 -33.24 -13.01 19.00
N GLY A 8 -33.48 -11.70 19.17
CA GLY A 8 -34.67 -11.18 19.84
C GLY A 8 -35.93 -11.17 18.99
N SER A 9 -35.83 -11.04 17.67
CA SER A 9 -36.95 -11.11 16.74
C SER A 9 -36.48 -11.36 15.30
N PRO A 10 -37.17 -12.22 14.52
CA PRO A 10 -36.86 -12.42 13.10
C PRO A 10 -37.35 -11.26 12.22
N LEU A 11 -38.29 -10.44 12.70
CA LEU A 11 -38.84 -9.31 11.93
C LEU A 11 -37.85 -8.14 11.85
N ALA A 12 -37.53 -7.70 10.62
CA ALA A 12 -36.58 -6.62 10.35
C ALA A 12 -36.93 -5.29 11.04
N TYR A 13 -38.23 -4.95 11.13
CA TYR A 13 -38.68 -3.73 11.81
C TYR A 13 -38.38 -3.76 13.32
N ASN A 14 -38.65 -4.88 13.98
CA ASN A 14 -38.34 -5.04 15.41
C ASN A 14 -36.83 -5.00 15.66
N GLN A 15 -36.03 -5.60 14.75
CA GLN A 15 -34.57 -5.50 14.83
C GLN A 15 -34.11 -4.05 14.71
N PHE A 16 -34.69 -3.27 13.78
CA PHE A 16 -34.40 -1.86 13.62
C PHE A 16 -34.71 -1.07 14.90
N LEU A 17 -35.88 -1.25 15.51
CA LEU A 17 -36.22 -0.56 16.77
C LEU A 17 -35.28 -0.94 17.92
N LEU A 18 -34.96 -2.24 18.06
CA LEU A 18 -34.02 -2.69 19.09
C LEU A 18 -32.63 -2.06 18.90
N GLN A 19 -32.14 -2.00 17.67
CA GLN A 19 -30.86 -1.33 17.34
C GLN A 19 -30.89 0.15 17.74
N GLN A 20 -32.00 0.85 17.49
CA GLN A 20 -32.16 2.25 17.89
C GLN A 20 -32.01 2.43 19.41
N GLU A 21 -32.61 1.55 20.22
CA GLU A 21 -32.47 1.61 21.67
C GLU A 21 -31.03 1.30 22.13
N PHE A 22 -30.35 0.36 21.48
CA PHE A 22 -28.93 0.12 21.75
C PHE A 22 -28.08 1.36 21.45
N TYR A 23 -28.30 2.05 20.33
CA TYR A 23 -27.59 3.27 20.00
C TYR A 23 -27.91 4.42 20.98
N ASN A 24 -29.16 4.54 21.43
CA ASN A 24 -29.57 5.50 22.45
C ASN A 24 -28.80 5.27 23.77
N VAL A 25 -28.74 4.02 24.24
CA VAL A 25 -27.97 3.65 25.44
C VAL A 25 -26.48 3.89 25.24
N PHE A 26 -25.95 3.55 24.06
CA PHE A 26 -24.55 3.80 23.70
C PHE A 26 -24.20 5.29 23.80
N MET A 27 -25.00 6.17 23.17
CA MET A 27 -24.76 7.61 23.19
C MET A 27 -24.83 8.21 24.61
N LYS A 28 -25.67 7.65 25.48
CA LYS A 28 -25.77 8.09 26.88
C LYS A 28 -24.60 7.63 27.74
N LYS A 29 -24.09 6.42 27.50
CA LYS A 29 -23.15 5.76 28.42
C LYS A 29 -21.70 6.22 28.26
N PHE A 30 -21.25 6.52 27.04
CA PHE A 30 -19.83 6.79 26.78
C PHE A 30 -19.51 8.28 26.80
N PRO A 31 -18.55 8.76 27.61
CA PRO A 31 -18.24 10.19 27.71
C PRO A 31 -17.62 10.76 26.42
N GLU A 32 -16.83 9.95 25.70
CA GLU A 32 -16.14 10.32 24.47
C GLU A 32 -16.32 9.23 23.42
N LEU A 33 -16.37 9.62 22.15
CA LEU A 33 -16.41 8.73 20.99
C LEU A 33 -15.27 9.10 20.05
N LYS A 34 -14.10 8.46 20.19
CA LYS A 34 -12.90 8.79 19.39
C LYS A 34 -12.87 8.12 18.02
N TYR A 35 -13.48 6.95 17.91
CA TYR A 35 -13.49 6.09 16.72
C TYR A 35 -14.91 5.65 16.41
N LEU A 36 -15.29 5.72 15.15
CA LEU A 36 -16.56 5.17 14.67
C LEU A 36 -16.37 4.48 13.31
N ASP A 37 -16.76 3.21 13.23
CA ASP A 37 -17.03 2.53 11.96
C ASP A 37 -18.55 2.56 11.72
N MET A 38 -18.99 3.38 10.77
CA MET A 38 -20.41 3.61 10.51
C MET A 38 -20.98 2.74 9.38
N LYS A 39 -20.16 1.87 8.76
CA LYS A 39 -20.56 1.04 7.61
C LYS A 39 -21.78 0.14 7.87
N SER A 40 -22.00 -0.25 9.13
CA SER A 40 -23.12 -1.11 9.53
C SER A 40 -24.25 -0.36 10.24
N ILE A 41 -24.18 0.97 10.32
CA ILE A 41 -25.14 1.80 11.06
C ILE A 41 -26.24 2.28 10.13
N LYS A 42 -27.46 1.77 10.34
CA LYS A 42 -28.65 2.15 9.57
C LYS A 42 -29.51 3.23 10.23
N HIS A 43 -29.07 3.73 11.40
CA HIS A 43 -29.81 4.67 12.23
C HIS A 43 -29.16 6.04 12.18
N GLN A 44 -29.98 7.08 12.06
CA GLN A 44 -29.53 8.48 12.07
C GLN A 44 -29.14 8.91 13.49
N ILE A 45 -28.02 8.35 13.98
CA ILE A 45 -27.53 8.50 15.35
C ILE A 45 -27.14 9.94 15.70
N PHE A 46 -27.08 10.83 14.71
CA PHE A 46 -26.85 12.27 14.88
C PHE A 46 -28.08 13.03 15.40
N TYR A 47 -29.27 12.43 15.41
CA TYR A 47 -30.47 13.03 16.02
C TYR A 47 -30.63 12.74 17.52
N PHE A 48 -29.76 11.93 18.12
CA PHE A 48 -29.82 11.72 19.57
C PHE A 48 -29.42 13.01 20.33
N PRO A 49 -30.05 13.33 21.48
CA PRO A 49 -29.74 14.54 22.24
C PRO A 49 -28.26 14.68 22.60
N GLU A 50 -27.60 13.56 22.93
CA GLU A 50 -26.19 13.52 23.32
C GLU A 50 -25.23 13.54 22.12
N ALA A 51 -25.74 13.42 20.89
CA ALA A 51 -24.93 13.24 19.67
C ALA A 51 -23.86 14.32 19.52
N ARG A 52 -24.23 15.60 19.71
CA ARG A 52 -23.30 16.72 19.58
C ARG A 52 -22.03 16.54 20.41
N ILE A 53 -22.20 16.21 21.69
CA ILE A 53 -21.07 16.03 22.62
C ILE A 53 -20.21 14.83 22.18
N ARG A 54 -20.83 13.75 21.70
CA ARG A 54 -20.09 12.55 21.29
C ARG A 54 -19.30 12.77 20.00
N PHE A 55 -19.96 13.33 18.99
CA PHE A 55 -19.38 13.53 17.66
C PHE A 55 -18.35 14.66 17.62
N GLU A 56 -18.43 15.65 18.50
CA GLU A 56 -17.40 16.68 18.62
C GLU A 56 -16.03 16.08 19.03
N SER A 57 -16.03 14.98 19.79
CA SER A 57 -14.82 14.26 20.20
C SER A 57 -14.30 13.25 19.15
N LEU A 58 -14.99 13.10 18.01
CA LEU A 58 -14.66 12.10 17.01
C LEU A 58 -13.38 12.46 16.25
N THR A 59 -12.38 11.59 16.36
CA THR A 59 -11.06 11.76 15.73
C THR A 59 -10.82 10.82 14.57
N GLU A 60 -11.52 9.68 14.52
CA GLU A 60 -11.38 8.69 13.47
C GLU A 60 -12.74 8.20 13.01
N LEU A 61 -12.97 8.27 11.70
CA LEU A 61 -14.19 7.82 11.06
C LEU A 61 -13.86 6.84 9.94
N LYS A 62 -14.60 5.74 9.90
CA LYS A 62 -14.65 4.83 8.76
C LYS A 62 -16.08 4.73 8.25
N CYS A 63 -16.28 5.02 6.98
CA CYS A 63 -17.58 4.98 6.32
C CYS A 63 -17.47 4.27 4.96
N ASP A 64 -18.61 4.07 4.32
CA ASP A 64 -18.68 3.62 2.94
C ASP A 64 -19.72 4.43 2.14
N THR A 65 -19.68 4.30 0.82
CA THR A 65 -20.54 5.04 -0.11
C THR A 65 -21.95 4.47 -0.26
N SER A 66 -22.26 3.31 0.33
CA SER A 66 -23.63 2.77 0.38
C SER A 66 -24.51 3.49 1.41
N ILE A 67 -23.91 4.31 2.27
CA ILE A 67 -24.61 5.13 3.25
C ILE A 67 -25.26 6.33 2.55
N ASP A 68 -26.54 6.54 2.84
CA ASP A 68 -27.32 7.65 2.31
C ASP A 68 -26.67 9.02 2.60
N SER A 69 -26.62 9.91 1.60
CA SER A 69 -25.88 11.16 1.70
C SER A 69 -26.40 12.10 2.79
N SER A 70 -27.67 11.97 3.20
CA SER A 70 -28.26 12.68 4.36
C SER A 70 -27.47 12.47 5.66
N TYR A 71 -26.84 11.31 5.83
CA TYR A 71 -26.04 11.01 7.02
C TYR A 71 -24.81 11.90 7.12
N PHE A 72 -24.13 12.11 6.00
CA PHE A 72 -22.93 12.93 5.98
C PHE A 72 -23.26 14.40 6.24
N TYR A 73 -24.39 14.91 5.74
CA TYR A 73 -24.85 16.27 6.08
C TYR A 73 -25.16 16.43 7.58
N GLY A 74 -25.72 15.41 8.24
CA GLY A 74 -25.88 15.39 9.69
C GLY A 74 -24.53 15.44 10.42
N LEU A 75 -23.56 14.65 9.96
CA LEU A 75 -22.21 14.62 10.54
C LEU A 75 -21.41 15.91 10.33
N VAL A 76 -21.58 16.59 9.18
CA VAL A 76 -20.94 17.89 8.87
C VAL A 76 -21.22 18.93 9.97
N GLN A 77 -22.40 18.89 10.59
CA GLN A 77 -22.76 19.82 11.65
C GLN A 77 -22.09 19.51 13.00
N LEU A 78 -21.64 18.26 13.20
CA LEU A 78 -21.20 17.76 14.51
C LEU A 78 -19.71 17.41 14.55
N CYS A 79 -19.09 17.05 13.42
CA CYS A 79 -17.75 16.50 13.34
C CYS A 79 -16.80 17.41 12.55
N GLN A 80 -16.04 18.28 13.23
CA GLN A 80 -15.07 19.20 12.56
C GLN A 80 -13.60 18.87 12.86
N TYR A 81 -13.35 17.81 13.64
CA TYR A 81 -12.02 17.47 14.19
C TYR A 81 -11.58 16.05 13.85
N ILE A 82 -12.14 15.43 12.82
CA ILE A 82 -11.69 14.14 12.31
C ILE A 82 -10.26 14.30 11.80
N GLN A 83 -9.37 13.46 12.33
CA GLN A 83 -7.95 13.40 11.96
C GLN A 83 -7.65 12.24 11.02
N ARG A 84 -8.43 11.16 11.11
CA ARG A 84 -8.31 9.96 10.28
C ARG A 84 -9.65 9.61 9.65
N LEU A 85 -9.71 9.64 8.32
CA LEU A 85 -10.89 9.26 7.55
C LEU A 85 -10.54 8.13 6.59
N ILE A 86 -11.29 7.03 6.67
CA ILE A 86 -11.26 5.95 5.69
C ILE A 86 -12.63 5.86 5.02
N VAL A 87 -12.65 5.91 3.70
CA VAL A 87 -13.85 5.71 2.90
C VAL A 87 -13.68 4.44 2.08
N VAL A 88 -14.67 3.54 2.16
CA VAL A 88 -14.78 2.38 1.27
C VAL A 88 -15.85 2.68 0.23
N ASN A 89 -15.47 2.71 -1.03
CA ASN A 89 -16.39 2.94 -2.12
C ASN A 89 -16.98 1.62 -2.61
N SER A 90 -18.09 1.22 -1.99
CA SER A 90 -18.82 -0.03 -2.27
C SER A 90 -20.05 0.17 -3.16
N ASP A 91 -20.60 1.39 -3.18
CA ASP A 91 -21.76 1.76 -4.01
C ASP A 91 -21.50 3.13 -4.66
N PRO A 92 -21.02 3.18 -5.92
CA PRO A 92 -20.47 4.40 -6.51
C PRO A 92 -21.58 5.37 -6.91
N ASN A 93 -22.05 6.16 -5.96
CA ASN A 93 -23.15 7.11 -6.12
C ASN A 93 -22.71 8.55 -5.77
N ASP A 94 -23.58 9.31 -5.13
CA ASP A 94 -23.38 10.70 -4.72
C ASP A 94 -22.29 10.82 -3.65
N TYR A 95 -21.13 11.38 -4.02
CA TYR A 95 -20.01 11.63 -3.10
C TYR A 95 -20.09 12.99 -2.40
N HIS A 96 -21.09 13.82 -2.71
CA HIS A 96 -21.15 15.21 -2.26
C HIS A 96 -21.19 15.31 -0.73
N GLY A 97 -21.98 14.45 -0.07
CA GLY A 97 -22.03 14.41 1.40
C GLY A 97 -20.66 14.13 2.03
N ILE A 98 -19.90 13.18 1.47
CA ILE A 98 -18.55 12.84 1.93
C ILE A 98 -17.58 13.98 1.63
N ALA A 99 -17.67 14.61 0.45
CA ALA A 99 -16.86 15.75 0.08
C ALA A 99 -17.07 16.94 1.02
N GLU A 100 -18.32 17.24 1.39
CA GLU A 100 -18.63 18.26 2.40
C GLU A 100 -18.03 17.91 3.76
N LEU A 101 -18.16 16.65 4.19
CA LEU A 101 -17.55 16.19 5.44
C LEU A 101 -16.04 16.34 5.42
N ILE A 102 -15.35 16.01 4.33
CA ILE A 102 -13.90 16.23 4.20
C ILE A 102 -13.59 17.74 4.27
N GLY A 103 -14.34 18.54 3.53
CA GLY A 103 -14.06 19.96 3.33
C GLY A 103 -14.16 20.82 4.59
N ILE A 104 -14.96 20.41 5.58
CA ILE A 104 -15.15 21.12 6.86
C ILE A 104 -14.17 20.69 7.97
N GLN A 105 -13.33 19.67 7.74
CA GLN A 105 -12.36 19.23 8.74
C GLN A 105 -11.28 20.29 8.97
N LYS A 106 -10.91 20.49 10.24
CA LYS A 106 -9.88 21.48 10.63
C LYS A 106 -8.48 20.88 10.80
N ASN A 107 -8.37 19.54 10.83
CA ASN A 107 -7.11 18.86 11.15
C ASN A 107 -7.03 17.45 10.56
N LEU A 108 -7.53 17.26 9.33
CA LEU A 108 -7.45 15.96 8.66
C LEU A 108 -5.98 15.65 8.34
N LYS A 109 -5.44 14.57 8.90
CA LYS A 109 -4.04 14.15 8.75
C LYS A 109 -3.90 12.92 7.88
N TYR A 110 -4.84 11.99 8.02
CA TYR A 110 -4.86 10.71 7.33
C TYR A 110 -6.14 10.59 6.51
N PHE A 111 -5.98 10.34 5.22
CA PHE A 111 -7.07 10.04 4.32
C PHE A 111 -6.78 8.77 3.52
N GLU A 112 -7.76 7.87 3.48
CA GLU A 112 -7.71 6.64 2.70
C GLU A 112 -9.04 6.44 1.97
N TRP A 113 -8.96 6.17 0.67
CA TRP A 113 -10.09 5.80 -0.17
C TRP A 113 -9.83 4.43 -0.80
N LYS A 114 -10.77 3.51 -0.65
CA LYS A 114 -10.69 2.14 -1.19
C LYS A 114 -11.85 1.88 -2.11
N ASP A 115 -11.60 1.67 -3.39
CA ASP A 115 -12.63 1.13 -4.27
C ASP A 115 -12.82 -0.37 -3.98
N ASP A 116 -14.07 -0.77 -3.71
CA ASP A 116 -14.50 -2.15 -3.39
C ASP A 116 -15.62 -2.58 -4.35
N HIS A 117 -15.46 -2.25 -5.62
CA HIS A 117 -16.41 -2.58 -6.70
C HIS A 117 -15.68 -2.65 -8.05
N ASP A 118 -16.10 -3.56 -8.92
CA ASP A 118 -15.50 -3.74 -10.27
C ASP A 118 -16.24 -2.98 -11.38
N PHE A 119 -17.29 -2.21 -11.03
CA PHE A 119 -18.21 -1.63 -12.01
C PHE A 119 -17.81 -0.22 -12.43
N TYR A 120 -17.54 -0.01 -13.72
CA TYR A 120 -17.45 1.34 -14.31
C TYR A 120 -18.84 1.98 -14.33
N ILE A 121 -19.06 2.99 -13.49
CA ILE A 121 -20.27 3.82 -13.57
C ILE A 121 -19.97 5.04 -14.44
N SER A 122 -20.44 4.99 -15.69
CA SER A 122 -20.29 6.09 -16.65
C SER A 122 -21.03 7.34 -16.16
N GLY A 123 -20.35 8.49 -16.16
CA GLY A 123 -21.02 9.80 -16.13
C GLY A 123 -20.96 10.61 -14.84
N SER A 124 -20.33 10.13 -13.76
CA SER A 124 -20.01 10.99 -12.61
C SER A 124 -18.50 11.06 -12.38
N ASP A 125 -17.95 12.26 -12.52
CA ASP A 125 -16.57 12.58 -12.15
C ASP A 125 -16.50 12.90 -10.64
N SER A 126 -17.14 12.05 -9.84
CA SER A 126 -17.41 12.29 -8.42
C SER A 126 -16.13 12.31 -7.57
N TYR A 127 -15.05 11.66 -8.04
CA TYR A 127 -13.72 11.79 -7.43
C TYR A 127 -13.20 13.24 -7.46
N GLY A 128 -13.63 14.06 -8.42
CA GLY A 128 -13.26 15.47 -8.50
C GLY A 128 -13.65 16.27 -7.26
N GLU A 129 -14.86 16.07 -6.74
CA GLU A 129 -15.35 16.75 -5.54
C GLU A 129 -14.56 16.32 -4.30
N ILE A 130 -14.29 15.02 -4.16
CA ILE A 130 -13.44 14.48 -3.09
C ILE A 130 -12.06 15.12 -3.14
N LEU A 131 -11.44 15.21 -4.31
CA LEU A 131 -10.12 15.81 -4.49
C LEU A 131 -10.11 17.31 -4.14
N LEU A 132 -11.11 18.06 -4.59
CA LEU A 132 -11.25 19.48 -4.24
C LEU A 132 -11.48 19.68 -2.73
N ALA A 133 -12.20 18.76 -2.08
CA ALA A 133 -12.36 18.79 -0.63
C ALA A 133 -11.04 18.49 0.11
N LEU A 134 -10.24 17.55 -0.39
CA LEU A 134 -8.89 17.28 0.16
C LEU A 134 -7.97 18.49 0.03
N GLU A 135 -8.08 19.27 -1.04
CA GLU A 135 -7.31 20.51 -1.22
C GLU A 135 -7.51 21.48 -0.04
N LYS A 136 -8.72 21.57 0.51
CA LYS A 136 -9.01 22.41 1.69
C LYS A 136 -8.20 22.00 2.92
N ASN A 137 -7.76 20.75 2.98
CA ASN A 137 -6.96 20.16 4.05
C ASN A 137 -5.48 19.96 3.67
N ALA A 138 -5.01 20.57 2.57
CA ALA A 138 -3.67 20.33 2.04
C ALA A 138 -2.54 20.67 3.03
N SER A 139 -2.79 21.59 3.96
CA SER A 139 -1.83 22.01 4.98
C SER A 139 -1.72 21.06 6.16
N THR A 140 -2.57 20.04 6.29
CA THR A 140 -2.61 19.12 7.43
C THR A 140 -2.42 17.65 7.05
N ILE A 141 -2.85 17.27 5.84
CA ILE A 141 -2.72 15.89 5.34
C ILE A 141 -1.24 15.51 5.26
N ASN A 142 -0.88 14.42 5.92
CA ASN A 142 0.45 13.83 5.89
C ASN A 142 0.45 12.35 5.48
N HIS A 143 -0.72 11.71 5.41
CA HIS A 143 -0.88 10.36 4.89
C HIS A 143 -2.04 10.36 3.90
N LEU A 144 -1.73 10.03 2.64
CA LEU A 144 -2.71 9.92 1.57
C LEU A 144 -2.61 8.53 0.93
N ASN A 145 -3.73 7.82 0.92
CA ASN A 145 -3.90 6.56 0.20
C ASN A 145 -5.14 6.66 -0.70
N ILE A 146 -4.94 6.86 -2.00
CA ILE A 146 -6.00 6.98 -2.99
C ILE A 146 -5.65 6.17 -4.24
N TYR A 147 -6.37 5.08 -4.46
CA TYR A 147 -6.38 4.40 -5.75
C TYR A 147 -7.80 4.45 -6.31
N PHE A 148 -8.01 5.38 -7.24
CA PHE A 148 -9.29 5.53 -7.90
C PHE A 148 -9.28 4.71 -9.20
N MET A 149 -10.16 3.72 -9.31
CA MET A 149 -10.23 2.83 -10.47
C MET A 149 -10.62 3.59 -11.75
N PHE A 150 -11.42 4.64 -11.64
CA PHE A 150 -12.02 5.34 -12.79
C PHE A 150 -11.81 6.85 -12.73
N ILE A 151 -10.55 7.30 -12.68
CA ILE A 151 -10.24 8.74 -12.77
C ILE A 151 -10.56 9.21 -14.18
N ASN A 152 -11.59 10.03 -14.38
CA ASN A 152 -11.85 10.62 -15.70
C ASN A 152 -11.35 12.07 -15.84
N ASN A 153 -11.01 12.75 -14.74
CA ASN A 153 -10.61 14.15 -14.75
C ASN A 153 -9.12 14.42 -14.50
N ARG A 154 -8.76 15.70 -14.68
CA ARG A 154 -7.43 16.24 -14.38
C ARG A 154 -7.34 16.87 -12.99
N THR A 155 -8.31 16.64 -12.11
CA THR A 155 -8.37 17.28 -10.79
C THR A 155 -7.25 16.79 -9.90
N LEU A 156 -6.92 15.49 -9.96
CA LEU A 156 -5.82 14.92 -9.19
C LEU A 156 -4.49 15.64 -9.51
N GLN A 157 -4.24 15.94 -10.78
CA GLN A 157 -3.03 16.66 -11.23
C GLN A 157 -2.93 18.08 -10.67
N LYS A 158 -4.06 18.71 -10.34
CA LYS A 158 -4.10 20.06 -9.75
C LYS A 158 -3.97 20.05 -8.24
N VAL A 159 -4.56 19.04 -7.59
CA VAL A 159 -4.63 18.95 -6.13
C VAL A 159 -3.37 18.32 -5.54
N LEU A 160 -2.89 17.22 -6.12
CA LEU A 160 -1.80 16.42 -5.56
C LEU A 160 -0.52 17.25 -5.30
N PRO A 161 -0.05 18.13 -6.22
CA PRO A 161 1.11 18.99 -5.96
C PRO A 161 0.97 19.95 -4.76
N LYS A 162 -0.26 20.25 -4.31
CA LYS A 162 -0.52 21.16 -3.19
C LYS A 162 -0.37 20.47 -1.82
N LEU A 163 -0.35 19.13 -1.79
CA LEU A 163 -0.24 18.33 -0.56
C LEU A 163 1.23 18.22 -0.10
N LEU A 164 1.83 19.34 0.28
CA LEU A 164 3.29 19.44 0.51
C LEU A 164 3.78 18.74 1.80
N LYS A 165 2.89 18.44 2.75
CA LYS A 165 3.23 17.82 4.05
C LYS A 165 3.16 16.29 4.06
N LEU A 166 3.03 15.67 2.88
CA LEU A 166 2.94 14.21 2.77
C LEU A 166 4.20 13.53 3.29
N LYS A 167 3.98 12.58 4.21
CA LYS A 167 4.93 11.58 4.71
C LYS A 167 4.65 10.21 4.15
N THR A 168 3.40 9.92 3.80
CA THR A 168 3.01 8.69 3.11
C THR A 168 2.16 9.04 1.91
N LEU A 169 2.55 8.50 0.76
CA LEU A 169 1.81 8.62 -0.48
C LEU A 169 1.62 7.25 -1.11
N VAL A 170 0.37 6.92 -1.36
CA VAL A 170 -0.08 5.73 -2.06
C VAL A 170 -1.09 6.21 -3.10
N THR A 171 -0.71 6.21 -4.39
CA THR A 171 -1.54 6.73 -5.49
C THR A 171 -1.05 6.24 -6.84
N SER A 172 -1.91 6.38 -7.85
CA SER A 172 -1.53 6.30 -9.27
C SER A 172 -1.26 7.68 -9.87
N PHE A 173 -0.34 7.72 -10.83
CA PHE A 173 0.07 8.84 -11.67
C PHE A 173 -0.12 8.59 -13.17
N VAL A 174 -0.85 7.54 -13.59
CA VAL A 174 -1.00 7.11 -14.99
C VAL A 174 -1.37 8.26 -15.94
N ARG A 175 -2.17 9.22 -15.48
CA ARG A 175 -2.61 10.37 -16.31
C ARG A 175 -1.71 11.60 -16.23
N PHE A 176 -0.61 11.57 -15.48
CA PHE A 176 0.28 12.70 -15.33
C PHE A 176 1.30 12.74 -16.47
N ASN A 177 1.57 13.95 -16.97
CA ASN A 177 2.75 14.19 -17.79
C ASN A 177 3.96 14.56 -16.92
N GLU A 178 5.16 14.59 -17.52
CA GLU A 178 6.40 14.89 -16.78
C GLU A 178 6.40 16.27 -16.10
N GLU A 179 5.84 17.30 -16.74
CA GLU A 179 5.78 18.65 -16.17
C GLU A 179 4.93 18.68 -14.90
N GLN A 180 3.80 17.98 -14.92
CA GLN A 180 2.91 17.83 -13.76
C GLN A 180 3.58 17.03 -12.63
N LEU A 181 4.33 15.97 -12.95
CA LEU A 181 5.10 15.21 -11.98
C LEU A 181 6.20 16.07 -11.33
N LYS A 182 6.86 16.93 -12.10
CA LYS A 182 7.88 17.87 -11.59
C LYS A 182 7.32 18.91 -10.61
N MET A 183 6.01 19.17 -10.64
CA MET A 183 5.35 20.03 -9.64
C MET A 183 5.11 19.32 -8.29
N CYS A 184 5.16 17.99 -8.26
CA CYS A 184 4.94 17.19 -7.06
C CYS A 184 6.23 17.14 -6.21
N ILE A 185 6.37 18.06 -5.26
CA ILE A 185 7.57 18.20 -4.43
C ILE A 185 7.26 17.81 -2.97
N TYR A 186 7.62 16.59 -2.59
CA TYR A 186 7.33 16.02 -1.25
C TYR A 186 8.60 15.85 -0.42
N ARG A 187 9.05 16.93 0.22
CA ARG A 187 10.31 16.96 0.97
C ARG A 187 10.30 16.07 2.22
N ASP A 188 9.14 15.86 2.80
CA ASP A 188 8.96 15.06 4.02
C ASP A 188 8.49 13.62 3.75
N LEU A 189 8.49 13.17 2.49
CA LEU A 189 8.01 11.85 2.12
C LEU A 189 8.91 10.75 2.73
N GLU A 190 8.31 9.86 3.52
CA GLU A 190 8.98 8.75 4.21
C GLU A 190 8.58 7.38 3.64
N VAL A 191 7.32 7.24 3.19
CA VAL A 191 6.77 6.01 2.62
C VAL A 191 6.13 6.34 1.29
N PHE A 192 6.57 5.66 0.24
CA PHE A 192 6.03 5.82 -1.10
C PHE A 192 5.59 4.46 -1.63
N LYS A 193 4.33 4.36 -2.04
CA LYS A 193 3.80 3.19 -2.72
C LYS A 193 3.18 3.62 -4.05
N ILE A 194 3.49 2.88 -5.08
CA ILE A 194 3.09 3.18 -6.46
C ILE A 194 3.02 1.88 -7.23
N ASP A 195 2.26 1.86 -8.32
CA ASP A 195 2.22 0.70 -9.21
C ASP A 195 3.57 0.50 -9.94
N TYR A 196 3.99 -0.75 -10.16
CA TYR A 196 5.18 -1.08 -10.95
C TYR A 196 5.03 -0.72 -12.43
N TYR A 197 3.82 -0.49 -12.93
CA TYR A 197 3.61 0.08 -14.27
C TYR A 197 4.11 1.53 -14.39
N GLU A 198 4.36 2.20 -13.27
CA GLU A 198 4.59 3.65 -13.21
C GLU A 198 6.01 4.03 -12.77
N LEU A 199 7.02 3.20 -13.08
CA LEU A 199 8.42 3.42 -12.66
C LEU A 199 8.99 4.77 -13.12
N LYS A 200 8.55 5.27 -14.28
CA LYS A 200 8.92 6.61 -14.75
C LYS A 200 8.44 7.70 -13.80
N ALA A 201 7.16 7.64 -13.41
CA ALA A 201 6.59 8.58 -12.46
C ALA A 201 7.25 8.43 -11.09
N ALA A 202 7.46 7.19 -10.64
CA ALA A 202 8.14 6.89 -9.40
C ALA A 202 9.52 7.55 -9.33
N SER A 203 10.30 7.46 -10.41
CA SER A 203 11.63 8.05 -10.54
C SER A 203 11.63 9.57 -10.35
N ILE A 204 10.67 10.27 -10.96
CA ILE A 204 10.54 11.73 -10.86
C ILE A 204 10.11 12.14 -9.43
N ILE A 205 9.17 11.42 -8.83
CA ILE A 205 8.74 11.70 -7.44
C ILE A 205 9.88 11.46 -6.44
N ILE A 206 10.68 10.40 -6.64
CA ILE A 206 11.87 10.11 -5.83
C ILE A 206 12.91 11.22 -5.95
N GLU A 207 13.19 11.69 -7.16
CA GLU A 207 14.11 12.81 -7.40
C GLU A 207 13.63 14.11 -6.73
N ASN A 208 12.31 14.34 -6.68
CA ASN A 208 11.71 15.47 -6.01
C ASN A 208 11.51 15.26 -4.49
N SER A 209 11.87 14.08 -3.97
CA SER A 209 11.76 13.78 -2.55
C SER A 209 12.95 14.35 -1.79
N GLY A 210 12.74 14.80 -0.55
CA GLY A 210 13.79 15.42 0.26
C GLY A 210 14.86 14.45 0.80
N GLY A 211 15.03 13.29 0.16
CA GLY A 211 15.95 12.21 0.57
C GLY A 211 15.56 11.48 1.86
N ARG A 212 14.31 11.65 2.32
CA ARG A 212 13.79 11.08 3.58
C ARG A 212 13.02 9.79 3.40
N ILE A 213 12.87 9.31 2.17
CA ILE A 213 12.15 8.06 1.88
C ILE A 213 12.88 6.89 2.55
N LYS A 214 12.15 6.16 3.38
CA LYS A 214 12.59 4.95 4.09
C LYS A 214 11.98 3.69 3.49
N LYS A 215 10.81 3.80 2.85
CA LYS A 215 10.09 2.67 2.27
C LYS A 215 9.60 3.01 0.87
N ILE A 216 9.95 2.18 -0.10
CA ILE A 216 9.39 2.21 -1.45
C ILE A 216 8.80 0.84 -1.76
N PHE A 217 7.51 0.79 -2.01
CA PHE A 217 6.82 -0.46 -2.38
C PHE A 217 6.17 -0.31 -3.74
N LEU A 218 6.32 -1.35 -4.54
CA LEU A 218 5.68 -1.46 -5.84
C LEU A 218 4.44 -2.34 -5.64
N GLU A 219 3.26 -1.74 -5.76
CA GLU A 219 1.98 -2.42 -5.64
C GLU A 219 1.56 -2.98 -7.00
N SER A 220 0.99 -4.19 -7.04
CA SER A 220 0.15 -4.75 -8.11
C SER A 220 -0.09 -6.24 -7.82
N SER A 221 -1.07 -6.86 -8.49
CA SER A 221 -1.26 -8.32 -8.53
C SER A 221 -0.12 -9.05 -9.26
N TYR A 222 0.82 -8.33 -9.89
CA TYR A 222 1.83 -8.88 -10.80
C TYR A 222 1.22 -9.88 -11.80
N GLU A 223 -0.08 -9.73 -12.11
CA GLU A 223 -0.70 -10.33 -13.28
C GLU A 223 -0.25 -9.47 -14.45
N PHE A 224 0.87 -9.87 -15.06
CA PHE A 224 1.61 -9.14 -16.09
C PHE A 224 0.86 -9.12 -17.44
N ASP A 225 -0.45 -8.85 -17.44
CA ASP A 225 -1.30 -9.02 -18.62
C ASP A 225 -1.05 -7.94 -19.70
N ASP A 226 -0.40 -6.83 -19.33
CA ASP A 226 -0.14 -5.70 -20.23
C ASP A 226 1.35 -5.48 -20.54
N PHE A 227 1.66 -5.26 -21.81
CA PHE A 227 2.99 -4.84 -22.28
C PHE A 227 3.29 -3.43 -21.78
N ILE A 228 4.41 -3.27 -21.07
CA ILE A 228 4.86 -1.98 -20.56
C ILE A 228 5.87 -1.38 -21.53
N ASP A 229 5.48 -0.30 -22.21
CA ASP A 229 6.37 0.49 -23.04
C ASP A 229 7.57 1.00 -22.22
N ASN A 230 8.78 0.90 -22.78
CA ASN A 230 10.02 1.42 -22.20
C ASN A 230 10.39 0.88 -20.80
N PHE A 231 9.80 -0.25 -20.36
CA PHE A 231 10.05 -0.82 -19.04
C PHE A 231 11.53 -0.98 -18.68
N ASN A 232 12.36 -1.41 -19.64
CA ASN A 232 13.80 -1.58 -19.42
C ASN A 232 14.47 -0.25 -19.05
N ASP A 233 14.16 0.84 -19.73
CA ASP A 233 14.77 2.15 -19.47
C ASP A 233 14.23 2.77 -18.18
N ASP A 234 12.91 2.65 -17.95
CA ASP A 234 12.26 3.18 -16.76
C ASP A 234 12.69 2.43 -15.49
N SER A 235 12.86 1.11 -15.54
CA SER A 235 13.34 0.31 -14.41
C SER A 235 14.83 0.56 -14.11
N LEU A 236 15.68 0.75 -15.12
CA LEU A 236 17.06 1.21 -14.92
C LEU A 236 17.07 2.57 -14.22
N ASN A 237 16.33 3.54 -14.75
CA ASN A 237 16.29 4.88 -14.21
C ASN A 237 15.77 4.88 -12.76
N PHE A 238 14.74 4.08 -12.47
CA PHE A 238 14.20 3.91 -11.13
C PHE A 238 15.25 3.42 -10.15
N ILE A 239 15.97 2.33 -10.45
CA ILE A 239 17.03 1.80 -9.58
C ILE A 239 18.10 2.87 -9.32
N ARG A 240 18.49 3.63 -10.35
CA ARG A 240 19.47 4.72 -10.24
C ARG A 240 18.99 5.83 -9.32
N LYS A 241 17.78 6.33 -9.55
CA LYS A 241 17.19 7.40 -8.73
C LYS A 241 17.01 6.99 -7.27
N VAL A 242 16.69 5.73 -7.00
CA VAL A 242 16.63 5.20 -5.63
C VAL A 242 18.00 5.31 -4.94
N TYR A 243 19.07 4.78 -5.53
CA TYR A 243 20.37 4.80 -4.84
C TYR A 243 21.03 6.20 -4.86
N GLU A 244 20.59 7.12 -5.73
CA GLU A 244 21.07 8.50 -5.78
C GLU A 244 20.40 9.39 -4.73
N ASN A 245 19.10 9.20 -4.50
CA ASN A 245 18.30 10.10 -3.67
C ASN A 245 17.85 9.50 -2.33
N CYS A 246 17.80 8.17 -2.18
CA CYS A 246 17.23 7.49 -1.02
C CYS A 246 18.26 6.66 -0.22
N LEU A 247 19.38 7.27 0.20
CA LEU A 247 20.41 6.55 0.98
C LEU A 247 19.94 6.06 2.36
N SER A 248 18.83 6.61 2.86
CA SER A 248 18.17 6.21 4.12
C SER A 248 17.14 5.09 3.94
N ILE A 249 17.03 4.49 2.74
CA ILE A 249 16.05 3.44 2.45
C ILE A 249 16.27 2.22 3.36
N GLU A 250 15.18 1.74 3.95
CA GLU A 250 15.15 0.58 4.85
C GLU A 250 14.37 -0.59 4.24
N SER A 251 13.38 -0.32 3.40
CA SER A 251 12.59 -1.36 2.73
C SER A 251 12.30 -0.98 1.29
N LEU A 252 12.56 -1.89 0.36
CA LEU A 252 12.49 -1.61 -1.07
C LEU A 252 11.89 -2.80 -1.82
N SER A 253 10.96 -2.53 -2.73
CA SER A 253 10.55 -3.46 -3.78
C SER A 253 11.20 -3.07 -5.11
N LEU A 254 11.73 -4.04 -5.83
CA LEU A 254 12.28 -3.86 -7.19
C LEU A 254 11.62 -4.84 -8.16
N VAL A 255 11.24 -4.33 -9.32
CA VAL A 255 10.88 -5.12 -10.50
C VAL A 255 11.85 -4.76 -11.61
N LEU A 256 12.48 -5.75 -12.23
CA LEU A 256 13.48 -5.54 -13.29
C LEU A 256 13.44 -6.66 -14.34
N PRO A 257 13.80 -6.41 -15.61
CA PRO A 257 13.99 -7.48 -16.59
C PRO A 257 15.25 -8.30 -16.26
N SER A 258 15.31 -9.54 -16.75
CA SER A 258 16.53 -10.36 -16.65
C SER A 258 17.61 -9.85 -17.60
N SER A 259 18.42 -8.89 -17.14
CA SER A 259 19.48 -8.29 -17.93
C SER A 259 20.71 -7.96 -17.09
N LYS A 260 21.90 -8.21 -17.65
CA LYS A 260 23.19 -7.93 -16.99
C LYS A 260 23.33 -6.47 -16.56
N GLN A 261 22.77 -5.54 -17.34
CA GLN A 261 22.82 -4.12 -17.00
C GLN A 261 22.02 -3.84 -15.73
N HIS A 262 20.81 -4.39 -15.59
CA HIS A 262 19.98 -4.20 -14.40
C HIS A 262 20.62 -4.85 -13.17
N PHE A 263 21.18 -6.06 -13.34
CA PHE A 263 21.94 -6.73 -12.29
C PHE A 263 23.12 -5.90 -11.78
N ASN A 264 23.84 -5.20 -12.65
CA ASN A 264 24.89 -4.27 -12.23
C ASN A 264 24.33 -3.07 -11.45
N GLU A 265 23.18 -2.53 -11.84
CA GLU A 265 22.55 -1.42 -11.11
C GLU A 265 22.01 -1.86 -9.74
N VAL A 266 21.47 -3.08 -9.63
CA VAL A 266 21.11 -3.69 -8.33
C VAL A 266 22.36 -3.85 -7.48
N GLU A 267 23.48 -4.31 -8.06
CA GLU A 267 24.77 -4.40 -7.35
C GLU A 267 25.20 -3.03 -6.79
N ASN A 268 25.07 -1.96 -7.59
CA ASN A 268 25.37 -0.60 -7.17
C ASN A 268 24.44 -0.10 -6.06
N LEU A 269 23.14 -0.39 -6.19
CA LEU A 269 22.13 -0.04 -5.20
C LEU A 269 22.45 -0.66 -3.84
N LEU A 270 22.74 -1.96 -3.80
CA LEU A 270 23.06 -2.67 -2.57
C LEU A 270 24.33 -2.12 -1.89
N LYS A 271 25.34 -1.70 -2.65
CA LYS A 271 26.55 -1.07 -2.09
C LYS A 271 26.30 0.30 -1.48
N LYS A 272 25.41 1.10 -2.08
CA LYS A 272 25.12 2.48 -1.65
C LYS A 272 24.08 2.53 -0.52
N CYS A 273 23.02 1.74 -0.60
CA CYS A 273 21.89 1.72 0.34
C CYS A 273 22.18 0.89 1.60
N LYS A 274 23.09 1.36 2.44
CA LYS A 274 23.59 0.63 3.63
C LYS A 274 22.55 0.40 4.74
N ASN A 275 21.45 1.15 4.71
CA ASN A 275 20.37 1.06 5.70
C ASN A 275 19.30 0.03 5.33
N LEU A 276 19.41 -0.60 4.16
CA LEU A 276 18.42 -1.55 3.65
C LEU A 276 18.33 -2.78 4.56
N LYS A 277 17.12 -3.05 5.05
CA LYS A 277 16.79 -4.15 5.97
C LYS A 277 15.92 -5.22 5.31
N SER A 278 15.02 -4.82 4.41
CA SER A 278 14.15 -5.73 3.67
C SER A 278 14.14 -5.38 2.18
N LEU A 279 14.21 -6.40 1.33
CA LEU A 279 14.24 -6.25 -0.11
C LEU A 279 13.31 -7.26 -0.78
N LEU A 280 12.35 -6.79 -1.57
CA LEU A 280 11.57 -7.60 -2.46
C LEU A 280 12.15 -7.52 -3.88
N LEU A 281 12.36 -8.66 -4.50
CA LEU A 281 12.88 -8.80 -5.86
C LEU A 281 11.89 -9.56 -6.73
N ALA A 282 11.56 -8.96 -7.86
CA ALA A 282 10.81 -9.56 -8.94
C ALA A 282 11.52 -9.31 -10.28
N ILE A 283 11.51 -10.31 -11.13
CA ILE A 283 11.93 -10.28 -12.51
C ILE A 283 10.68 -10.16 -13.37
N TYR A 284 10.61 -9.08 -14.14
CA TYR A 284 9.57 -8.89 -15.14
C TYR A 284 9.71 -9.95 -16.24
N MET A 285 8.65 -10.72 -16.41
CA MET A 285 8.50 -11.71 -17.46
C MET A 285 7.25 -11.37 -18.26
N ASN A 286 7.32 -11.47 -19.58
CA ASN A 286 6.15 -11.28 -20.43
C ASN A 286 5.11 -12.39 -20.13
N ALA A 287 3.90 -12.03 -19.69
CA ALA A 287 2.86 -13.00 -19.30
C ALA A 287 2.48 -13.99 -20.40
N TYR A 288 2.64 -13.60 -21.67
CA TYR A 288 2.28 -14.45 -22.80
C TYR A 288 3.23 -15.64 -23.00
N VAL A 289 4.36 -15.67 -22.28
CA VAL A 289 5.37 -16.73 -22.39
C VAL A 289 5.67 -17.31 -21.02
N ARG A 290 5.30 -18.57 -20.81
CA ARG A 290 5.74 -19.30 -19.61
C ARG A 290 7.27 -19.38 -19.64
N PRO A 291 7.95 -18.82 -18.62
CA PRO A 291 9.40 -18.84 -18.60
C PRO A 291 9.91 -20.27 -18.43
N GLU A 292 10.93 -20.62 -19.21
CA GLU A 292 11.62 -21.89 -19.07
C GLU A 292 12.21 -22.00 -17.65
N GLU A 293 12.13 -23.20 -17.05
CA GLU A 293 12.68 -23.44 -15.72
C GLU A 293 14.17 -23.07 -15.61
N LYS A 294 14.92 -23.30 -16.70
CA LYS A 294 16.32 -22.92 -16.81
C LYS A 294 16.53 -21.41 -16.61
N LEU A 295 15.69 -20.57 -17.21
CA LEU A 295 15.76 -19.12 -17.07
C LEU A 295 15.46 -18.69 -15.63
N LEU A 296 14.45 -19.29 -15.00
CA LEU A 296 14.11 -19.01 -13.58
C LEU A 296 15.29 -19.34 -12.64
N LEU A 297 15.97 -20.45 -12.89
CA LEU A 297 17.16 -20.89 -12.13
C LEU A 297 18.37 -19.98 -12.39
N GLU A 298 18.58 -19.56 -13.63
CA GLU A 298 19.65 -18.61 -14.00
C GLU A 298 19.44 -17.25 -13.31
N ASN A 299 18.21 -16.73 -13.34
CA ASN A 299 17.84 -15.49 -12.65
C ASN A 299 18.13 -15.58 -11.16
N GLY A 300 17.67 -16.65 -10.51
CA GLY A 300 17.91 -16.83 -9.07
C GLY A 300 19.39 -16.95 -8.74
N LYS A 301 20.17 -17.66 -9.57
CA LYS A 301 21.62 -17.77 -9.41
C LYS A 301 22.32 -16.41 -9.50
N GLU A 302 21.98 -15.59 -10.49
CA GLU A 302 22.59 -14.26 -10.64
C GLU A 302 22.19 -13.32 -9.50
N LEU A 303 20.91 -13.29 -9.10
CA LEU A 303 20.47 -12.50 -7.95
C LEU A 303 21.21 -12.87 -6.66
N LEU A 304 21.31 -14.16 -6.33
CA LEU A 304 22.03 -14.60 -5.12
C LEU A 304 23.53 -14.30 -5.17
N LYS A 305 24.15 -14.33 -6.36
CA LYS A 305 25.56 -13.90 -6.53
C LYS A 305 25.74 -12.41 -6.22
N ILE A 306 24.87 -11.56 -6.77
CA ILE A 306 24.90 -10.10 -6.57
C ILE A 306 24.71 -9.77 -5.10
N ILE A 307 23.71 -10.40 -4.47
CA ILE A 307 23.44 -10.27 -3.04
C ILE A 307 24.70 -10.65 -2.26
N ASN A 308 25.27 -11.84 -2.45
CA ASN A 308 26.49 -12.25 -1.74
C ASN A 308 27.68 -11.29 -1.89
N LYS A 309 27.83 -10.66 -3.05
CA LYS A 309 28.96 -9.76 -3.34
C LYS A 309 28.81 -8.38 -2.70
N SER A 310 27.58 -7.92 -2.53
CA SER A 310 27.27 -6.50 -2.30
C SER A 310 26.29 -6.25 -1.16
N THR A 311 26.01 -7.26 -0.34
CA THR A 311 25.00 -7.18 0.71
C THR A 311 25.26 -6.03 1.69
N PRO A 312 24.26 -5.17 1.95
CA PRO A 312 24.27 -4.23 3.06
C PRO A 312 24.39 -5.00 4.38
N THR A 313 25.22 -4.51 5.30
CA THR A 313 25.39 -5.14 6.63
C THR A 313 24.08 -5.28 7.40
N ASN A 314 23.03 -4.53 7.08
CA ASN A 314 21.77 -4.54 7.80
C ASN A 314 20.65 -5.37 7.15
N LEU A 315 20.91 -6.05 6.02
CA LEU A 315 19.89 -6.81 5.31
C LEU A 315 19.47 -8.04 6.13
N ARG A 316 18.18 -8.12 6.46
CA ARG A 316 17.58 -9.15 7.33
C ARG A 316 16.50 -9.95 6.66
N GLU A 317 15.89 -9.42 5.60
CA GLU A 317 14.79 -10.05 4.90
C GLU A 317 14.94 -9.88 3.39
N ILE A 318 14.74 -10.98 2.65
CA ILE A 318 14.67 -10.96 1.19
C ILE A 318 13.42 -11.71 0.75
N ARG A 319 12.66 -11.11 -0.17
CA ARG A 319 11.43 -11.68 -0.73
C ARG A 319 11.61 -11.90 -2.22
N PHE A 320 11.17 -13.05 -2.71
CA PHE A 320 11.24 -13.42 -4.12
C PHE A 320 9.87 -13.84 -4.65
N LEU A 321 9.47 -13.34 -5.82
CA LEU A 321 8.22 -13.73 -6.47
C LEU A 321 8.40 -14.99 -7.36
N TYR A 322 7.36 -15.34 -8.13
CA TYR A 322 7.26 -16.59 -8.91
C TYR A 322 8.26 -16.70 -10.08
N ASP A 323 8.90 -15.61 -10.44
CA ASP A 323 9.86 -15.49 -11.55
C ASP A 323 11.31 -15.82 -11.13
N VAL A 324 11.52 -16.17 -9.86
CA VAL A 324 12.82 -16.59 -9.32
C VAL A 324 12.75 -18.01 -8.76
N LYS A 325 13.69 -18.87 -9.18
CA LYS A 325 13.91 -20.21 -8.62
C LYS A 325 15.37 -20.44 -8.28
N PHE A 326 15.63 -21.34 -7.35
CA PHE A 326 16.99 -21.69 -6.94
C PHE A 326 17.16 -23.21 -6.92
N SER A 327 18.25 -23.71 -7.49
CA SER A 327 18.65 -25.09 -7.28
C SER A 327 19.16 -25.30 -5.85
N LEU A 328 19.11 -26.54 -5.36
CA LEU A 328 19.68 -26.94 -4.07
C LEU A 328 21.15 -26.50 -3.92
N GLU A 329 21.94 -26.70 -4.98
CA GLU A 329 23.36 -26.35 -5.04
C GLU A 329 23.57 -24.84 -4.90
N THR A 330 22.77 -24.05 -5.63
CA THR A 330 22.84 -22.59 -5.61
C THR A 330 22.45 -22.03 -4.23
N LEU A 331 21.38 -22.56 -3.62
CA LEU A 331 21.00 -22.19 -2.25
C LEU A 331 22.07 -22.58 -1.24
N GLU A 332 22.64 -23.79 -1.35
CA GLU A 332 23.67 -24.22 -0.42
C GLU A 332 24.92 -23.33 -0.51
N GLU A 333 25.36 -23.01 -1.73
CA GLU A 333 26.47 -22.09 -1.96
C GLU A 333 26.18 -20.70 -1.36
N PHE A 334 24.96 -20.20 -1.54
CA PHE A 334 24.53 -18.94 -0.97
C PHE A 334 24.59 -18.95 0.56
N PHE A 335 24.02 -19.96 1.22
CA PHE A 335 24.04 -20.05 2.69
C PHE A 335 25.45 -20.24 3.26
N LYS A 336 26.34 -20.98 2.57
CA LYS A 336 27.75 -21.10 2.97
C LYS A 336 28.44 -19.73 2.99
N LYS A 337 28.19 -18.89 1.97
CA LYS A 337 28.75 -17.54 1.85
C LYS A 337 28.10 -16.54 2.82
N TRP A 338 26.85 -16.75 3.20
CA TRP A 338 26.14 -15.90 4.18
C TRP A 338 26.61 -16.10 5.63
N LYS A 339 27.38 -17.15 5.89
CA LYS A 339 27.84 -17.47 7.26
C LYS A 339 28.62 -16.30 7.86
N GLY A 340 28.28 -15.93 9.09
CA GLY A 340 28.90 -14.82 9.81
C GLY A 340 28.20 -13.47 9.64
N GLN A 341 27.18 -13.39 8.76
CA GLN A 341 26.30 -12.23 8.67
C GLN A 341 25.10 -12.33 9.63
N HIS A 342 24.23 -11.32 9.62
CA HIS A 342 22.98 -11.36 10.38
C HIS A 342 22.06 -12.48 9.88
N LYS A 343 21.25 -13.02 10.79
CA LYS A 343 20.28 -14.07 10.46
C LYS A 343 19.30 -13.54 9.40
N LEU A 344 19.20 -14.26 8.30
CA LEU A 344 18.37 -13.89 7.15
C LEU A 344 17.00 -14.58 7.20
N SER A 345 15.94 -13.83 6.92
CA SER A 345 14.62 -14.35 6.58
C SER A 345 14.42 -14.32 5.07
N ILE A 346 13.93 -15.42 4.49
CA ILE A 346 13.57 -15.50 3.07
C ILE A 346 12.09 -15.88 2.94
N LEU A 347 11.37 -15.16 2.09
CA LEU A 347 9.99 -15.49 1.70
C LEU A 347 9.95 -15.67 0.20
N THR A 348 9.11 -16.59 -0.22
CA THR A 348 8.98 -16.90 -1.63
C THR A 348 7.60 -17.44 -1.95
N CYS A 349 7.14 -17.18 -3.17
CA CYS A 349 5.90 -17.72 -3.69
C CYS A 349 6.07 -19.13 -4.31
N GLN A 350 7.26 -19.74 -4.27
CA GLN A 350 7.50 -21.04 -4.93
C GLN A 350 7.22 -22.23 -4.00
N PRO A 351 6.27 -23.12 -4.34
CA PRO A 351 5.91 -24.25 -3.48
C PRO A 351 7.00 -25.34 -3.41
N ILE A 352 7.91 -25.40 -4.38
CA ILE A 352 9.00 -26.41 -4.46
C ILE A 352 9.87 -26.45 -3.20
N TYR A 353 9.99 -25.34 -2.46
CA TYR A 353 10.83 -25.28 -1.27
C TYR A 353 10.22 -26.00 -0.05
N ARG A 354 9.01 -26.55 -0.18
CA ARG A 354 8.43 -27.51 0.77
C ARG A 354 8.88 -28.95 0.52
N GLU A 355 9.54 -29.24 -0.60
CA GLU A 355 10.05 -30.57 -0.89
C GLU A 355 11.16 -30.98 0.09
N GLN A 356 11.24 -32.29 0.36
CA GLN A 356 12.07 -32.85 1.43
C GLN A 356 13.54 -32.44 1.36
N ASN A 357 14.14 -32.43 0.15
CA ASN A 357 15.54 -32.06 -0.03
C ASN A 357 15.81 -30.59 0.33
N TYR A 358 14.92 -29.67 -0.06
CA TYR A 358 15.03 -28.25 0.29
C TYR A 358 14.80 -28.04 1.79
N VAL A 359 13.81 -28.71 2.38
CA VAL A 359 13.53 -28.64 3.82
C VAL A 359 14.73 -29.11 4.65
N ILE A 360 15.38 -30.21 4.27
CA ILE A 360 16.61 -30.70 4.92
C ILE A 360 17.72 -29.65 4.84
N LEU A 361 17.96 -29.08 3.65
CA LEU A 361 18.97 -28.05 3.43
C LEU A 361 18.69 -26.80 4.28
N ILE A 362 17.47 -26.28 4.22
CA ILE A 362 17.05 -25.09 4.96
C ILE A 362 17.20 -25.32 6.47
N ASN A 363 16.74 -26.46 6.99
CA ASN A 363 16.84 -26.77 8.42
C ASN A 363 18.29 -26.90 8.88
N LYS A 364 19.19 -27.46 8.05
CA LYS A 364 20.64 -27.48 8.32
C LYS A 364 21.19 -26.07 8.56
N TYR A 365 20.85 -25.10 7.70
CA TYR A 365 21.35 -23.72 7.86
C TYR A 365 20.58 -22.87 8.89
N ARG A 366 19.32 -23.22 9.18
CA ARG A 366 18.56 -22.68 10.31
C ARG A 366 19.21 -23.08 11.64
N ASN A 367 19.51 -24.36 11.82
CA ASN A 367 20.18 -24.88 13.02
C ASN A 367 21.59 -24.30 13.23
N ASN A 368 22.31 -24.04 12.12
CA ASN A 368 23.61 -23.36 12.16
C ASN A 368 23.52 -21.84 12.40
N GLY A 369 22.32 -21.30 12.58
CA GLY A 369 22.11 -19.88 12.87
C GLY A 369 22.33 -18.93 11.70
N VAL A 370 22.41 -19.42 10.45
CA VAL A 370 22.53 -18.60 9.24
C VAL A 370 21.16 -18.07 8.81
N ILE A 371 20.14 -18.93 8.86
CA ILE A 371 18.76 -18.60 8.48
C ILE A 371 17.92 -18.41 9.74
N LYS A 372 17.23 -17.26 9.83
CA LYS A 372 16.16 -17.06 10.80
C LYS A 372 14.93 -17.83 10.33
N ASP A 373 14.50 -17.54 9.10
CA ASP A 373 13.35 -18.19 8.50
C ASP A 373 13.44 -18.35 6.99
N PHE A 374 12.77 -19.36 6.47
CA PHE A 374 12.56 -19.58 5.05
C PHE A 374 11.14 -20.12 4.89
N ARG A 375 10.23 -19.31 4.33
CA ARG A 375 8.81 -19.67 4.20
C ARG A 375 8.33 -19.54 2.76
N TYR A 376 7.55 -20.54 2.36
CA TYR A 376 6.64 -20.40 1.22
C TYR A 376 5.34 -19.78 1.74
N GLU A 377 4.90 -18.72 1.08
CA GLU A 377 3.71 -17.93 1.43
C GLU A 377 2.86 -17.66 0.18
N SER A 378 1.60 -17.24 0.39
CA SER A 378 0.78 -16.73 -0.72
C SER A 378 1.43 -15.49 -1.33
N PHE A 379 1.11 -15.24 -2.59
CA PHE A 379 1.58 -14.05 -3.30
C PHE A 379 1.31 -12.76 -2.51
N ASP A 380 0.07 -12.57 -2.04
CA ASP A 380 -0.33 -11.39 -1.25
C ASP A 380 0.52 -11.18 0.00
N ASN A 381 0.88 -12.27 0.69
CA ASN A 381 1.74 -12.20 1.88
C ASN A 381 3.17 -11.81 1.51
N VAL A 382 3.70 -12.30 0.38
CA VAL A 382 5.06 -11.99 -0.06
C VAL A 382 5.17 -10.54 -0.50
N VAL A 383 4.23 -10.02 -1.31
CA VAL A 383 4.23 -8.62 -1.77
C VAL A 383 3.91 -7.63 -0.65
N ASN A 384 3.12 -8.04 0.34
CA ASN A 384 2.83 -7.21 1.51
C ASN A 384 4.05 -7.12 2.43
N MET A 385 4.89 -6.12 2.23
CA MET A 385 6.10 -5.87 3.03
C MET A 385 5.83 -5.56 4.51
N ASP A 386 4.57 -5.34 4.92
CA ASP A 386 4.17 -5.23 6.33
C ASP A 386 3.78 -6.60 6.95
N PHE A 387 3.68 -7.67 6.15
CA PHE A 387 3.54 -9.06 6.62
C PHE A 387 4.77 -9.48 7.43
N LYS A 388 4.55 -9.98 8.64
CA LYS A 388 5.62 -10.33 9.60
C LYS A 388 5.85 -11.84 9.67
N ILE A 389 7.13 -12.21 9.86
CA ILE A 389 7.62 -13.59 9.90
C ILE A 389 8.11 -13.98 11.29
#